data_AF-A0A5C7QHS4-F1
#
_entry.id   AF-A0A5C7QHS4-F1
#
_cell.length_a   1.000
_cell.length_b   1.000
_cell.length_c   1.000
_cell.angle_alpha   90.00
_cell.angle_beta   90.00
_cell.angle_gamma   90.00
#
_symmetry.space_group_name_H-M   'P 1'
#
loop_
_entity.id
_entity.type
_entity.pdbx_description
1 polymer ?
#
loop_
_entity_poly.entity_id
_entity_poly.type
_entity_poly.pdbx_seq_one_letter_code
_entity_poly.pdbx_strand_id
1 'polypeptide(L)'
;MATTVKKAKAGVKNAYSNMLKKAPAKLEARDSVAPQQLELAGDEQVAVRLPSELVQRMRDAAYYTPGETLTGLVKRGVTAEIDRLERARGEAFPRANAPVRKGRPVRRE
;
A
#
# COMPACT_ATOMS: atom_id res chain seq x y z
N MET A 1 -54.17 -5.38 54.01
CA MET A 1 -53.10 -6.33 54.38
C MET A 1 -52.56 -6.89 53.06
N ALA A 2 -51.43 -6.37 52.55
CA ALA A 2 -50.07 -6.90 52.80
C ALA A 2 -49.95 -8.34 52.24
N THR A 3 -49.10 -8.72 51.28
CA THR A 3 -47.73 -8.28 50.97
C THR A 3 -47.31 -8.83 49.60
N THR A 4 -46.57 -8.03 48.84
CA THR A 4 -45.79 -8.39 47.63
C THR A 4 -44.44 -9.01 48.02
N VAL A 5 -44.03 -10.11 47.37
CA VAL A 5 -42.63 -10.61 47.29
C VAL A 5 -42.51 -11.34 45.94
N LYS A 6 -41.81 -10.91 44.88
CA LYS A 6 -40.44 -10.41 44.63
C LYS A 6 -39.33 -11.45 44.88
N LYS A 7 -38.91 -12.16 43.82
CA LYS A 7 -37.51 -12.61 43.58
C LYS A 7 -37.40 -13.14 42.14
N ALA A 8 -36.74 -12.43 41.23
CA ALA A 8 -35.29 -12.30 41.04
C ALA A 8 -34.74 -13.36 40.08
N LYS A 9 -34.36 -12.93 38.87
CA LYS A 9 -33.03 -13.21 38.32
C LYS A 9 -32.51 -11.95 37.64
N ALA A 10 -31.43 -11.45 38.22
CA ALA A 10 -30.73 -10.24 37.86
C ALA A 10 -30.10 -10.42 36.47
N GLY A 11 -30.52 -9.59 35.53
CA GLY A 11 -29.73 -9.30 34.35
C GLY A 11 -28.44 -8.62 34.80
N VAL A 12 -27.32 -9.22 34.46
CA VAL A 12 -25.97 -8.66 34.63
C VAL A 12 -25.89 -7.39 33.81
N LYS A 13 -26.12 -6.24 34.46
CA LYS A 13 -25.87 -4.91 33.91
C LYS A 13 -25.32 -4.02 35.01
N ASN A 14 -24.06 -4.20 35.41
CA ASN A 14 -23.28 -3.08 35.92
C ASN A 14 -21.80 -3.43 36.05
N ALA A 15 -21.00 -3.10 35.04
CA ALA A 15 -19.55 -3.03 35.19
C ALA A 15 -18.89 -1.94 34.34
N TYR A 16 -19.65 -1.11 33.61
CA TYR A 16 -19.08 -0.11 32.70
C TYR A 16 -19.63 1.31 32.88
N SER A 17 -20.22 1.63 34.04
CA SER A 17 -20.85 2.94 34.25
C SER A 17 -20.05 3.94 35.09
N ASN A 18 -18.83 3.66 35.55
CA ASN A 18 -18.14 4.61 36.46
C ASN A 18 -16.62 4.79 36.25
N MET A 19 -16.06 4.45 35.07
CA MET A 19 -14.63 4.64 34.79
C MET A 19 -14.30 5.69 33.72
N LEU A 20 -15.23 6.59 33.37
CA LEU A 20 -14.97 7.68 32.41
C LEU A 20 -15.24 9.09 32.96
N LYS A 21 -15.12 9.29 34.27
CA LYS A 21 -15.09 10.62 34.88
C LYS A 21 -13.74 10.92 35.49
N LYS A 22 -12.82 11.40 34.65
CA LYS A 22 -11.81 12.43 34.96
C LYS A 22 -11.01 12.75 33.69
N ALA A 23 -11.27 13.93 33.14
CA ALA A 23 -10.33 14.58 32.24
C ALA A 23 -9.09 15.00 33.04
N PRO A 24 -7.91 14.96 32.42
CA PRO A 24 -7.04 16.12 32.55
C PRO A 24 -6.45 16.58 31.20
N ALA A 25 -6.47 17.92 31.08
CA ALA A 25 -5.45 18.76 30.48
C ALA A 25 -4.97 18.42 29.07
N LYS A 26 -5.57 19.14 28.12
CA LYS A 26 -4.91 19.86 27.01
C LYS A 26 -3.39 19.61 26.92
N LEU A 27 -2.99 18.53 26.23
CA LEU A 27 -1.66 18.44 25.66
C LEU A 27 -1.68 19.25 24.37
N GLU A 28 -1.03 20.41 24.45
CA GLU A 28 -0.70 21.30 23.36
C GLU A 28 -0.06 20.51 22.21
N ALA A 29 -0.53 20.81 21.00
CA ALA A 29 0.05 20.37 19.74
C ALA A 29 1.54 20.70 19.74
N ARG A 30 2.38 19.66 19.84
CA ARG A 30 3.81 19.76 19.57
C ARG A 30 4.17 18.68 18.58
N ASP A 31 4.74 19.20 17.51
CA ASP A 31 5.52 18.53 16.49
C ASP A 31 4.71 17.78 15.44
N SER A 32 4.36 18.58 14.42
CA SER A 32 4.13 18.19 13.04
C SER A 32 5.31 17.34 12.52
N VAL A 33 5.37 16.06 12.91
CA VAL A 33 6.28 15.12 12.25
C VAL A 33 5.64 14.77 10.92
N ALA A 34 6.26 15.25 9.84
CA ALA A 34 5.83 15.10 8.47
C ALA A 34 5.39 13.65 8.15
N PRO A 35 4.15 13.43 7.65
CA PRO A 35 3.75 12.10 7.20
C PRO A 35 4.21 11.93 5.76
N GLN A 36 5.44 11.49 5.54
CA GLN A 36 5.90 11.18 4.17
C GLN A 36 7.00 10.11 4.00
N GLN A 37 7.60 9.59 5.07
CA GLN A 37 8.77 8.69 4.93
C GLN A 37 8.57 7.25 5.43
N LEU A 38 7.34 6.80 5.66
CA LEU A 38 7.05 5.46 6.20
C LEU A 38 6.13 4.59 5.32
N GLU A 39 5.99 4.91 4.03
CA GLU A 39 5.15 4.17 3.07
C GLU A 39 5.95 3.86 1.78
N LEU A 40 7.09 3.17 1.86
CA LEU A 40 7.88 2.83 0.66
C LEU A 40 8.33 1.36 0.63
N ALA A 41 7.39 0.46 0.89
CA ALA A 41 7.57 -0.99 0.73
C ALA A 41 6.30 -1.65 0.16
N GLY A 42 5.57 -0.94 -0.70
CA GLY A 42 4.36 -1.44 -1.35
C GLY A 42 4.57 -1.71 -2.84
N ASP A 43 3.85 -2.69 -3.36
CA ASP A 43 3.75 -2.90 -4.81
C ASP A 43 2.82 -1.82 -5.42
N GLU A 44 3.24 -1.22 -6.54
CA GLU A 44 2.42 -0.30 -7.33
C GLU A 44 1.85 -0.98 -8.58
N GLN A 45 0.59 -0.69 -8.91
CA GLN A 45 -0.03 -1.19 -10.14
C GLN A 45 0.21 -0.23 -11.32
N VAL A 46 0.76 -0.77 -12.40
CA VAL A 46 0.95 -0.05 -13.67
C VAL A 46 0.08 -0.67 -14.75
N ALA A 47 -0.80 0.13 -15.35
CA ALA A 47 -1.61 -0.28 -16.50
C ALA A 47 -0.93 0.17 -17.81
N VAL A 48 -0.68 -0.77 -18.71
CA VAL A 48 -0.07 -0.52 -20.04
C VAL A 48 -0.91 -1.14 -21.14
N ARG A 49 -0.82 -0.58 -22.35
CA ARG A 49 -1.43 -1.17 -23.56
C ARG A 49 -0.35 -1.94 -24.31
N LEU A 50 -0.61 -3.21 -24.61
CA LEU A 50 0.30 -4.10 -25.32
C LEU A 50 -0.44 -4.75 -26.51
N PRO A 51 0.26 -5.14 -27.59
CA PRO A 51 -0.33 -5.95 -28.65
C PRO A 51 -0.90 -7.26 -28.09
N SER A 52 -2.05 -7.70 -28.61
CA SER A 52 -2.73 -8.94 -28.18
C SER A 52 -1.81 -10.16 -28.23
N GLU A 53 -1.04 -10.29 -29.31
CA GLU A 53 -0.09 -11.39 -29.51
C GLU A 53 0.98 -11.42 -28.41
N LEU A 54 1.47 -10.26 -27.98
CA LEU A 54 2.44 -10.20 -26.90
C LEU A 54 1.81 -10.62 -25.57
N VAL A 55 0.58 -10.17 -25.29
CA VAL A 55 -0.15 -10.57 -24.08
C VAL A 55 -0.36 -12.08 -24.06
N GLN A 56 -0.71 -12.69 -25.20
CA GLN A 56 -0.85 -14.14 -25.28
C GLN A 56 0.47 -14.86 -25.00
N ARG A 57 1.56 -14.44 -25.63
CA ARG A 57 2.90 -15.01 -25.38
C ARG A 57 3.35 -14.88 -23.92
N MET A 58 3.02 -13.77 -23.26
CA MET A 58 3.31 -13.58 -21.83
C MET A 58 2.53 -14.59 -20.97
N ARG A 59 1.25 -14.84 -21.30
CA ARG A 59 0.43 -15.84 -20.60
C ARG A 59 0.98 -17.24 -20.81
N ASP A 60 1.34 -17.59 -22.03
CA ASP A 60 1.92 -18.90 -22.35
C ASP A 60 3.24 -19.11 -21.57
N ALA A 61 4.10 -18.09 -21.52
CA ALA A 61 5.35 -18.17 -20.77
C ALA A 61 5.14 -18.42 -19.28
N ALA A 62 4.18 -17.73 -18.66
CA ALA A 62 3.84 -17.97 -17.25
C ALA A 62 3.18 -19.34 -17.03
N TYR A 63 2.34 -19.78 -17.97
CA TYR A 63 1.66 -21.07 -17.88
C TYR A 63 2.63 -22.26 -17.96
N TYR A 64 3.59 -22.22 -18.89
CA TYR A 64 4.53 -23.31 -19.13
C TYR A 64 5.82 -23.24 -18.28
N THR A 65 5.95 -22.25 -17.39
CA THR A 65 7.12 -22.13 -16.51
C THR A 65 6.68 -22.28 -15.05
N PRO A 66 6.96 -23.43 -14.39
CA PRO A 66 6.57 -23.64 -13.00
C PRO A 66 7.12 -22.56 -12.05
N GLY A 67 6.25 -22.01 -11.20
CA GLY A 67 6.62 -20.95 -10.25
C GLY A 67 6.74 -19.55 -10.85
N GLU A 68 6.53 -19.39 -12.15
CA GLU A 68 6.52 -18.08 -12.80
C GLU A 68 5.17 -17.37 -12.67
N THR A 69 5.20 -16.04 -12.61
CA THR A 69 3.99 -15.20 -12.67
C THR A 69 4.16 -14.11 -13.72
N LEU A 70 3.05 -13.56 -14.22
CA LEU A 70 3.12 -12.39 -15.11
C LEU A 70 3.87 -11.22 -14.47
N THR A 71 3.64 -10.98 -13.17
CA THR A 71 4.37 -9.96 -12.40
C THR A 71 5.86 -10.27 -12.34
N GLY A 72 6.24 -11.53 -12.06
CA GLY A 72 7.63 -11.96 -12.02
C GLY A 72 8.33 -11.79 -13.37
N LEU A 73 7.68 -12.21 -14.45
CA LEU A 73 8.14 -12.06 -15.82
C LEU A 73 8.36 -10.57 -16.18
N VAL A 74 7.37 -9.72 -15.91
CA VAL A 74 7.44 -8.28 -16.19
C VAL A 74 8.53 -7.63 -15.35
N LYS A 75 8.63 -7.94 -14.05
CA LYS A 75 9.67 -7.40 -13.16
C LYS A 75 11.05 -7.69 -13.72
N ARG A 76 11.35 -8.95 -14.05
CA ARG A 76 12.67 -9.31 -14.62
C ARG A 76 12.93 -8.64 -15.95
N GLY A 77 11.96 -8.65 -16.87
CA GLY A 77 12.12 -8.05 -18.20
C GLY A 77 12.35 -6.54 -18.13
N VAL A 78 11.55 -5.83 -17.34
CA VAL A 78 11.66 -4.37 -17.18
C VAL A 78 12.94 -3.99 -16.45
N THR A 79 13.34 -4.71 -15.39
CA THR A 79 14.62 -4.46 -14.70
C THR A 79 15.79 -4.65 -15.65
N ALA A 80 15.85 -5.76 -16.39
CA ALA A 80 16.95 -6.02 -17.32
C ALA A 80 17.05 -4.94 -18.42
N GLU A 81 15.92 -4.43 -18.91
CA GLU A 81 15.90 -3.36 -19.91
C GLU A 81 16.33 -2.01 -19.31
N ILE A 82 15.92 -1.68 -18.08
CA ILE A 82 16.40 -0.47 -17.38
C ILE A 82 17.92 -0.56 -17.19
N ASP A 83 18.44 -1.68 -16.70
CA ASP A 83 19.88 -1.88 -16.52
C ASP A 83 20.65 -1.76 -17.85
N ARG A 84 20.05 -2.22 -18.96
CA ARG A 84 20.61 -2.05 -20.30
C ARG A 84 20.69 -0.57 -20.70
N LEU A 85 19.64 0.19 -20.43
CA LEU A 85 19.58 1.63 -20.74
C LEU A 85 20.55 2.44 -19.87
N GLU A 86 20.68 2.13 -18.59
CA GLU A 86 21.63 2.79 -17.69
C GLU A 86 23.07 2.51 -18.10
N ARG A 87 23.38 1.26 -18.46
CA ARG A 87 24.69 0.90 -19.03
C ARG A 87 24.99 1.64 -20.33
N ALA A 88 24.01 1.77 -21.22
CA ALA A 88 24.17 2.51 -22.47
C ALA A 88 24.38 4.02 -22.24
N ARG A 89 23.80 4.57 -21.18
CA ARG A 89 23.99 5.97 -20.76
C ARG A 89 25.33 6.18 -20.03
N GLY A 90 25.89 5.14 -19.41
CA GLY A 90 27.08 5.21 -18.57
C GLY A 90 26.82 5.64 -17.12
N GLU A 91 25.56 5.88 -16.75
CA GLU A 91 25.15 6.27 -15.39
C GLU A 91 23.66 5.95 -15.14
N ALA A 92 23.34 5.68 -13.87
CA ALA A 92 21.98 5.39 -13.41
C ALA A 92 21.03 6.57 -13.64
N PHE A 93 19.74 6.29 -13.89
CA PHE A 93 18.74 7.35 -14.06
C PHE A 93 18.64 8.22 -12.79
N PRO A 94 18.59 9.56 -12.91
CA PRO A 94 18.48 10.42 -11.75
C PRO A 94 17.19 10.13 -10.99
N ARG A 95 17.29 9.87 -9.69
CA ARG A 95 16.11 9.81 -8.81
C ARG A 95 15.56 11.22 -8.69
N ALA A 96 14.39 11.47 -9.27
CA ALA A 96 13.71 12.74 -9.06
C ALA A 96 13.33 12.86 -7.57
N ASN A 97 13.53 14.04 -6.98
CA ASN A 97 13.14 14.35 -5.60
C ASN A 97 11.61 14.34 -5.37
N ALA A 98 10.84 14.05 -6.43
CA ALA A 98 9.40 13.88 -6.45
C ALA A 98 9.04 12.82 -7.51
N PRO A 99 7.90 12.11 -7.40
CA PRO A 99 7.46 11.15 -8.41
C PRO A 99 7.44 11.80 -9.79
N VAL A 100 8.19 11.22 -10.75
CA VAL A 100 8.12 11.65 -12.14
C VAL A 100 6.67 11.45 -12.60
N ARG A 101 6.07 12.49 -13.21
CA ARG A 101 4.68 12.42 -13.70
C ARG A 101 4.50 11.14 -14.54
N LYS A 102 3.56 10.29 -14.11
CA LYS A 102 3.27 8.94 -14.65
C LYS A 102 3.54 8.85 -16.17
N GLY A 103 4.67 8.22 -16.52
CA GLY A 103 4.95 7.62 -17.83
C GLY A 103 5.13 8.53 -19.05
N ARG A 104 5.09 9.86 -18.94
CA ARG A 104 5.30 10.74 -20.11
C ARG A 104 6.76 11.21 -20.19
N PRO A 105 7.44 11.06 -21.35
CA PRO A 105 8.75 11.63 -21.56
C PRO A 105 8.74 13.14 -21.31
N VAL A 106 9.67 13.62 -20.50
CA VAL A 106 9.95 15.06 -20.38
C VAL A 106 10.68 15.46 -21.66
N ARG A 107 10.13 16.40 -22.44
CA ARG A 107 10.88 17.00 -23.56
C ARG A 107 12.10 17.69 -22.95
N ARG A 108 13.30 17.31 -23.39
CA ARG A 108 14.52 18.09 -23.11
C ARG A 108 14.70 19.04 -24.29
N GLU A 109 14.72 20.34 -24.01
CA GLU A 109 15.04 21.42 -24.97
C GLU A 109 16.54 21.42 -25.30
#